data_AF-A0A7C6UPE6-F1
#
_entry.id   AF-A0A7C6UPE6-F1
#
_cell.length_a   1.000
_cell.length_b   1.000
_cell.length_c   1.000
_cell.angle_alpha   90.00
_cell.angle_beta   90.00
_cell.angle_gamma   90.00
#
_symmetry.space_group_name_H-M   'P 1'
#
loop_
_entity.id
_entity.type
_entity.pdbx_description
1 polymer ?
#
loop_
_entity_poly.entity_id
_entity_poly.type
_entity_poly.pdbx_seq_one_letter_code
_entity_poly.pdbx_strand_id
1 'polypeptide(L)'
;TIAGKIQIIQELVPTLSKMRSPVKREGYIQMLAERLSFSEKAIYTEIRKFQQGRLKSKVRGGEEVQLSGKEITAKEKAQRVLLRLILEKPKFIAEVEKLGGKELFHNHLYQEIYQMNYLLRQAGHNIKAEDLITHLENEKARRAVTEILLADDLLQDGERIYEDCLTTLKIELANQKIEEKQALMIEYEKNGDVTKSLEVMVEVQKMIKERQKLVSTLAKGGNILEE
;
A
#
# COMPACT_ATOMS: atom_id res chain seq x y z
N THR A 1 -4.84 39.30 4.88
CA THR A 1 -3.45 38.91 5.21
C THR A 1 -3.21 37.47 4.82
N ILE A 2 -1.99 37.11 4.39
CA ILE A 2 -1.63 35.73 3.99
C ILE A 2 -1.87 34.76 5.15
N ALA A 3 -1.55 35.16 6.39
CA ALA A 3 -1.79 34.39 7.61
C ALA A 3 -3.27 33.99 7.80
N GLY A 4 -4.20 34.93 7.56
CA GLY A 4 -5.64 34.64 7.67
C GLY A 4 -6.14 33.64 6.63
N LYS A 5 -5.57 33.66 5.40
CA LYS A 5 -5.93 32.68 4.36
C LYS A 5 -5.39 31.28 4.69
N ILE A 6 -4.21 31.19 5.31
CA ILE A 6 -3.64 29.92 5.77
C ILE A 6 -4.51 29.32 6.89
N GLN A 7 -4.95 30.14 7.84
CA GLN A 7 -5.80 29.70 8.94
C GLN A 7 -7.13 29.10 8.46
N ILE A 8 -7.76 29.73 7.45
CA ILE A 8 -9.00 29.20 6.84
C ILE A 8 -8.76 27.81 6.23
N ILE A 9 -7.62 27.58 5.57
CA ILE A 9 -7.30 26.25 5.04
C ILE A 9 -7.16 25.24 6.19
N GLN A 10 -6.44 25.60 7.25
CA GLN A 10 -6.22 24.72 8.40
C GLN A 10 -7.53 24.33 9.11
N GLU A 11 -8.51 25.23 9.18
CA GLU A 11 -9.83 24.96 9.74
C GLU A 11 -10.69 24.04 8.84
N LEU A 12 -10.54 24.13 7.52
CA LEU A 12 -11.33 23.37 6.55
C LEU A 12 -10.72 21.99 6.21
N VAL A 13 -9.40 21.83 6.37
CA VAL A 13 -8.67 20.58 6.15
C VAL A 13 -9.29 19.36 6.84
N PRO A 14 -9.71 19.41 8.12
CA PRO A 14 -10.41 18.29 8.78
C PRO A 14 -11.70 17.86 8.06
N THR A 15 -12.45 18.82 7.53
CA THR A 15 -13.71 18.59 6.81
C THR A 15 -13.44 17.97 5.44
N LEU A 16 -12.49 18.54 4.69
CA LEU A 16 -12.05 18.00 3.39
C LEU A 16 -11.53 16.56 3.51
N SER A 17 -10.76 16.28 4.57
CA SER A 17 -10.21 14.95 4.84
C SER A 17 -11.28 13.91 5.20
N LYS A 18 -12.45 14.31 5.72
CA LYS A 18 -13.54 13.40 6.09
C LYS A 18 -14.54 13.15 4.96
N MET A 19 -14.47 13.90 3.85
CA MET A 19 -15.40 13.74 2.73
C MET A 19 -15.17 12.40 2.02
N ARG A 20 -16.23 11.58 1.88
CA ARG A 20 -16.17 10.27 1.20
C ARG A 20 -16.25 10.34 -0.32
N SER A 21 -16.81 11.43 -0.87
CA SER A 21 -16.97 11.60 -2.32
C SER A 21 -15.74 12.32 -2.89
N PRO A 22 -14.96 11.67 -3.76
CA PRO A 22 -13.75 12.26 -4.34
C PRO A 22 -14.08 13.43 -5.27
N VAL A 23 -15.11 13.29 -6.13
CA VAL A 23 -15.56 14.37 -7.04
C VAL A 23 -15.98 15.63 -6.27
N LYS A 24 -16.69 15.47 -5.15
CA LYS A 24 -17.04 16.62 -4.30
C LYS A 24 -15.79 17.24 -3.68
N ARG A 25 -14.90 16.41 -3.12
CA ARG A 25 -13.65 16.87 -2.51
C ARG A 25 -12.83 17.69 -3.50
N GLU A 26 -12.68 17.20 -4.73
CA GLU A 26 -11.96 17.86 -5.81
C GLU A 26 -12.54 19.24 -6.12
N GLY A 27 -13.86 19.30 -6.36
CA GLY A 27 -14.54 20.59 -6.61
C GLY A 27 -14.39 21.58 -5.46
N TYR A 28 -14.38 21.11 -4.20
CA TYR A 28 -14.11 21.97 -3.05
C TYR A 28 -12.65 22.43 -2.98
N ILE A 29 -11.68 21.57 -3.29
CA ILE A 29 -10.26 21.94 -3.30
C ILE A 29 -9.98 22.94 -4.40
N GLN A 30 -10.49 22.71 -5.61
CA GLN A 30 -10.40 23.65 -6.73
C GLN A 30 -11.01 25.00 -6.37
N MET A 31 -12.23 25.01 -5.82
CA MET A 31 -12.89 26.24 -5.37
C MET A 31 -12.09 26.97 -4.27
N LEU A 32 -11.47 26.25 -3.34
CA LEU A 32 -10.65 26.84 -2.28
C LEU A 32 -9.33 27.40 -2.81
N ALA A 33 -8.71 26.70 -3.77
CA ALA A 33 -7.49 27.14 -4.44
C ALA A 33 -7.70 28.47 -5.15
N GLU A 34 -8.78 28.57 -5.94
CA GLU A 34 -9.16 29.78 -6.66
C GLU A 34 -9.49 30.94 -5.71
N ARG A 35 -10.35 30.71 -4.70
CA ARG A 35 -10.80 31.77 -3.77
C ARG A 35 -9.70 32.29 -2.86
N LEU A 36 -8.76 31.43 -2.48
CA LEU A 36 -7.66 31.81 -1.58
C LEU A 36 -6.37 32.19 -2.34
N SER A 37 -6.33 31.99 -3.66
CA SER A 37 -5.17 32.25 -4.53
C SER A 37 -3.96 31.39 -4.13
N PHE A 38 -4.21 30.13 -3.79
CA PHE A 38 -3.16 29.13 -3.55
C PHE A 38 -3.23 28.05 -4.63
N SER A 39 -2.09 27.40 -4.90
CA SER A 39 -2.11 26.21 -5.74
C SER A 39 -2.87 25.09 -5.03
N GLU A 40 -3.64 24.30 -5.77
CA GLU A 40 -4.29 23.08 -5.27
C GLU A 40 -3.28 22.17 -4.55
N LYS A 41 -2.07 22.03 -5.11
CA LYS A 41 -0.94 21.30 -4.53
C LYS A 41 -0.60 21.72 -3.09
N ALA A 42 -0.70 23.01 -2.78
CA ALA A 42 -0.46 23.53 -1.42
C ALA A 42 -1.55 23.09 -0.44
N ILE A 43 -2.82 23.07 -0.90
CA ILE A 43 -3.96 22.61 -0.09
C ILE A 43 -3.84 21.11 0.16
N TYR A 44 -3.50 20.29 -0.85
CA TYR A 44 -3.26 18.86 -0.64
C TYR A 44 -2.10 18.60 0.32
N THR A 45 -1.04 19.41 0.28
CA THR A 45 0.09 19.29 1.21
C THR A 45 -0.36 19.51 2.65
N GLU A 46 -1.25 20.47 2.89
CA GLU A 46 -1.81 20.73 4.23
C GLU A 46 -2.73 19.60 4.70
N ILE A 47 -3.55 19.05 3.80
CA ILE A 47 -4.39 17.86 4.09
C ILE A 47 -3.52 16.66 4.47
N ARG A 48 -2.42 16.43 3.74
CA ARG A 48 -1.46 15.34 4.03
C ARG A 48 -0.80 15.54 5.40
N LYS A 49 -0.31 16.74 5.70
CA LYS A 49 0.28 17.07 7.01
C LYS A 49 -0.69 16.80 8.16
N PHE A 50 -1.95 17.17 7.99
CA PHE A 50 -2.99 16.92 8.99
C PHE A 50 -3.24 15.42 9.23
N GLN A 51 -3.28 14.61 8.18
CA GLN A 51 -3.44 13.16 8.30
C GLN A 51 -2.23 12.50 8.97
N GLN A 52 -1.01 12.92 8.62
CA GLN A 52 0.24 12.43 9.21
C GLN A 52 0.41 12.87 10.68
N GLY A 53 -0.04 14.09 11.02
CA GLY A 53 -0.05 14.59 12.41
C GLY A 53 -0.96 13.76 13.32
N ARG A 54 -2.12 13.30 12.83
CA ARG A 54 -2.98 12.36 13.57
C ARG A 54 -2.32 11.00 13.81
N LEU A 55 -1.53 10.51 12.86
CA LEU A 55 -0.76 9.26 13.01
C LEU A 55 0.33 9.39 14.07
N LYS A 56 1.03 10.52 14.16
CA LYS A 56 2.05 10.76 15.19
C LYS A 56 1.47 11.02 16.59
N SER A 57 0.29 11.67 16.69
CA SER A 57 -0.35 11.95 17.98
C SER A 57 -0.99 10.72 18.63
N LYS A 58 -1.38 9.71 17.84
CA LYS A 58 -1.99 8.45 18.33
C LYS A 58 -0.97 7.48 18.94
N VAL A 59 0.34 7.71 18.78
CA VAL A 59 1.42 6.88 19.34
C VAL A 59 1.77 7.27 20.79
N ARG A 60 1.26 8.41 21.30
CA ARG A 60 1.61 8.92 22.65
C ARG A 60 0.47 8.94 23.67
N GLY A 61 -0.76 8.58 23.30
CA GLY A 61 -1.89 8.58 24.23
C GLY A 61 -2.65 7.26 24.11
N GLY A 62 -2.41 6.36 25.07
CA GLY A 62 -3.26 5.20 25.26
C GLY A 62 -4.62 5.67 25.74
N GLU A 63 -5.64 5.46 24.91
CA GLU A 63 -7.04 5.34 25.33
C GLU A 63 -7.79 4.65 24.19
N GLU A 64 -8.23 3.43 24.47
CA GLU A 64 -9.08 2.63 23.61
C GLU A 64 -10.43 3.33 23.44
N VAL A 65 -10.63 3.99 22.31
CA VAL A 65 -11.97 4.30 21.83
C VAL A 65 -12.28 3.33 20.70
N GLN A 66 -13.07 2.32 21.04
CA GLN A 66 -13.70 1.41 20.10
C GLN A 66 -14.56 2.21 19.11
N LEU A 67 -14.01 2.45 17.93
CA LEU A 67 -14.75 2.85 16.74
C LEU A 67 -14.55 1.78 15.69
N SER A 68 -15.66 1.12 15.34
CA SER A 68 -15.81 0.09 14.29
C SER A 68 -15.53 0.63 12.88
N GLY A 69 -14.30 1.06 12.65
CA GLY A 69 -13.73 1.24 11.32
C GLY A 69 -12.47 0.42 11.30
N LYS A 70 -12.47 -0.71 10.57
CA LYS A 70 -11.29 -1.54 10.31
C LYS A 70 -10.09 -0.60 10.09
N GLU A 71 -9.18 -0.52 11.06
CA GLU A 71 -7.92 0.21 10.87
C GLU A 71 -7.24 -0.50 9.71
N ILE A 72 -7.15 0.18 8.57
CA ILE A 72 -6.47 -0.35 7.39
C ILE A 72 -5.03 -0.60 7.84
N THR A 73 -4.66 -1.88 7.91
CA THR A 73 -3.32 -2.28 8.36
C THR A 73 -2.28 -1.68 7.42
N ALA A 74 -1.06 -1.44 7.91
CA ALA A 74 0.05 -0.98 7.06
C ALA A 74 0.23 -1.89 5.82
N LYS A 75 -0.04 -3.19 5.99
CA LYS A 75 -0.09 -4.23 4.95
C LYS A 75 -1.16 -3.98 3.90
N GLU A 76 -2.40 -3.69 4.30
CA GLU A 76 -3.49 -3.39 3.35
C GLU A 76 -3.22 -2.08 2.60
N LYS A 77 -2.64 -1.09 3.28
CA LYS A 77 -2.23 0.17 2.64
C LYS A 77 -1.12 -0.08 1.62
N ALA A 78 -0.10 -0.86 1.95
CA ALA A 78 1.00 -1.21 1.04
C ALA A 78 0.51 -1.97 -0.20
N GLN A 79 -0.41 -2.93 -0.03
CA GLN A 79 -1.02 -3.64 -1.16
C GLN A 79 -1.80 -2.70 -2.08
N ARG A 80 -2.63 -1.82 -1.52
CA ARG A 80 -3.42 -0.85 -2.28
C ARG A 80 -2.51 0.10 -3.07
N VAL A 81 -1.48 0.63 -2.43
CA VAL A 81 -0.52 1.57 -3.04
C VAL A 81 0.30 0.88 -4.13
N LEU A 82 0.79 -0.33 -3.88
CA LEU A 82 1.53 -1.10 -4.89
C LEU A 82 0.64 -1.40 -6.11
N LEU A 83 -0.60 -1.84 -5.88
CA LEU A 83 -1.52 -2.13 -6.97
C LEU A 83 -1.81 -0.89 -7.81
N ARG A 84 -2.01 0.27 -7.17
CA ARG A 84 -2.15 1.55 -7.86
C ARG A 84 -0.94 1.87 -8.75
N LEU A 85 0.26 1.75 -8.19
CA LEU A 85 1.51 2.04 -8.89
C LEU A 85 1.70 1.14 -10.11
N ILE A 86 1.35 -0.15 -10.01
CA ILE A 86 1.41 -1.09 -11.13
C ILE A 86 0.40 -0.71 -12.22
N LEU A 87 -0.80 -0.26 -11.84
CA LEU A 87 -1.84 0.17 -12.77
C LEU A 87 -1.46 1.47 -13.49
N GLU A 88 -0.86 2.44 -12.79
CA GLU A 88 -0.43 3.73 -13.35
C GLU A 88 0.88 3.62 -14.15
N LYS A 89 1.81 2.76 -13.71
CA LYS A 89 3.16 2.62 -14.28
C LYS A 89 3.42 1.16 -14.67
N PRO A 90 3.04 0.75 -15.90
CA PRO A 90 3.18 -0.62 -16.38
C PRO A 90 4.60 -1.17 -16.31
N LYS A 91 5.63 -0.31 -16.32
CA LYS A 91 7.05 -0.70 -16.19
C LYS A 91 7.34 -1.56 -14.97
N PHE A 92 6.57 -1.43 -13.89
CA PHE A 92 6.79 -2.17 -12.65
C PHE A 92 6.25 -3.60 -12.69
N ILE A 93 5.36 -3.93 -13.64
CA ILE A 93 4.69 -5.24 -13.63
C ILE A 93 5.68 -6.41 -13.77
N ALA A 94 6.71 -6.23 -14.60
CA ALA A 94 7.72 -7.25 -14.84
C ALA A 94 8.61 -7.50 -13.61
N GLU A 95 8.83 -6.46 -12.81
CA GLU A 95 9.60 -6.58 -11.57
C GLU A 95 8.77 -7.24 -10.48
N VAL A 96 7.52 -6.82 -10.31
CA VAL A 96 6.58 -7.41 -9.33
C VAL A 96 6.38 -8.90 -9.61
N GLU A 97 6.26 -9.30 -10.87
CA GLU A 97 6.11 -10.71 -11.25
C GLU A 97 7.31 -11.56 -10.82
N LYS A 98 8.54 -11.10 -11.07
CA LYS A 98 9.77 -11.80 -10.66
C LYS A 98 9.88 -12.02 -9.15
N LEU A 99 9.18 -11.21 -8.37
CA LEU A 99 9.30 -11.15 -6.91
C LEU A 99 8.18 -11.88 -6.17
N GLY A 100 7.22 -12.46 -6.89
CA GLY A 100 6.11 -13.22 -6.33
C GLY A 100 4.76 -12.91 -6.99
N GLY A 101 4.68 -11.86 -7.83
CA GLY A 101 3.50 -11.53 -8.61
C GLY A 101 2.24 -11.46 -7.76
N LYS A 102 1.25 -12.30 -8.07
CA LYS A 102 -0.01 -12.38 -7.33
C LYS A 102 0.16 -12.77 -5.86
N GLU A 103 1.18 -13.55 -5.50
CA GLU A 103 1.38 -14.04 -4.12
C GLU A 103 1.73 -12.90 -3.15
N LEU A 104 2.18 -11.76 -3.66
CA LEU A 104 2.45 -10.57 -2.84
C LEU A 104 1.17 -9.96 -2.26
N PHE A 105 0.02 -10.21 -2.90
CA PHE A 105 -1.27 -9.71 -2.47
C PHE A 105 -1.98 -10.78 -1.63
N HIS A 106 -2.39 -10.42 -0.41
CA HIS A 106 -3.12 -11.33 0.48
C HIS A 106 -4.63 -11.20 0.29
N ASN A 107 -5.10 -10.05 -0.21
CA ASN A 107 -6.49 -9.85 -0.54
C ASN A 107 -6.80 -10.49 -1.90
N HIS A 108 -7.73 -11.45 -1.92
CA HIS A 108 -8.14 -12.15 -3.13
C HIS A 108 -8.61 -11.22 -4.26
N LEU A 109 -9.27 -10.10 -3.92
CA LEU A 109 -9.66 -9.09 -4.91
C LEU A 109 -8.43 -8.45 -5.56
N TYR A 110 -7.38 -8.16 -4.79
CA TYR A 110 -6.15 -7.56 -5.31
C TYR A 110 -5.35 -8.56 -6.14
N GLN A 111 -5.36 -9.84 -5.76
CA GLN A 111 -4.78 -10.92 -6.57
C GLN A 111 -5.46 -11.01 -7.94
N GLU A 112 -6.81 -10.99 -7.97
CA GLU A 112 -7.60 -11.05 -9.19
C GLU A 112 -7.30 -9.85 -10.12
N ILE A 113 -7.28 -8.63 -9.56
CA ILE A 113 -6.98 -7.41 -10.29
C ILE A 113 -5.55 -7.46 -10.87
N TYR A 114 -4.57 -7.83 -10.05
CA TYR A 114 -3.18 -7.95 -10.51
C TYR A 114 -3.06 -8.99 -11.63
N GLN A 115 -3.63 -10.18 -11.44
CA GLN A 115 -3.56 -11.27 -12.40
C GLN A 115 -4.19 -10.90 -13.74
N MET A 116 -5.36 -10.25 -13.72
CA MET A 116 -6.03 -9.82 -14.94
C MET A 116 -5.22 -8.75 -15.68
N ASN A 117 -4.72 -7.74 -14.98
CA ASN A 117 -3.83 -6.72 -15.55
C ASN A 117 -2.56 -7.35 -16.16
N TYR A 118 -1.97 -8.33 -15.47
CA TYR A 118 -0.80 -9.05 -15.97
C TYR A 118 -1.07 -9.83 -17.26
N LEU A 119 -2.16 -10.61 -17.30
CA LEU A 119 -2.53 -11.40 -18.49
C LEU A 119 -2.79 -10.52 -19.70
N LEU A 120 -3.52 -9.40 -19.52
CA LEU A 120 -3.81 -8.47 -20.61
C LEU A 120 -2.53 -7.84 -21.18
N ARG A 121 -1.57 -7.50 -20.32
CA ARG A 121 -0.26 -6.97 -20.76
C ARG A 121 0.61 -8.02 -21.45
N GLN A 122 0.59 -9.26 -20.97
CA GLN A 122 1.29 -10.38 -21.63
C GLN A 122 0.71 -10.69 -23.02
N ALA A 123 -0.60 -10.53 -23.19
CA ALA A 123 -1.26 -10.63 -24.49
C ALA A 123 -0.98 -9.44 -25.43
N GLY A 124 -0.14 -8.48 -25.01
CA GLY A 124 0.25 -7.31 -25.81
C GLY A 124 -0.74 -6.15 -25.75
N HIS A 125 -1.78 -6.23 -24.92
CA HIS A 125 -2.71 -5.12 -24.74
C HIS A 125 -2.09 -4.04 -23.84
N ASN A 126 -1.92 -2.85 -24.39
CA ASN A 126 -1.55 -1.67 -23.60
C ASN A 126 -2.79 -0.94 -23.09
N ILE A 127 -3.58 -1.65 -22.27
CA ILE A 127 -4.79 -1.09 -21.66
C ILE A 127 -4.43 -0.03 -20.60
N LYS A 128 -5.29 0.99 -20.50
CA LYS A 128 -5.23 1.91 -19.38
C LYS A 128 -5.89 1.28 -18.15
N ALA A 129 -5.64 1.86 -16.99
CA ALA A 129 -6.16 1.33 -15.74
C ALA A 129 -7.70 1.38 -15.67
N GLU A 130 -8.32 2.34 -16.35
CA GLU A 130 -9.77 2.49 -16.43
C GLU A 130 -10.41 1.37 -17.27
N ASP A 131 -9.73 0.93 -18.33
CA ASP A 131 -10.22 -0.13 -19.22
C ASP A 131 -10.24 -1.49 -18.52
N LEU A 132 -9.36 -1.71 -17.53
CA LEU A 132 -9.29 -2.95 -16.74
C LEU A 132 -10.62 -3.27 -16.05
N ILE A 133 -11.40 -2.25 -15.67
CA ILE A 133 -12.71 -2.42 -15.01
C ILE A 133 -13.65 -3.27 -15.88
N THR A 134 -13.58 -3.12 -17.21
CA THR A 134 -14.45 -3.84 -18.15
C THR A 134 -14.08 -5.31 -18.31
N HIS A 135 -12.86 -5.69 -17.94
CA HIS A 135 -12.33 -7.05 -18.03
C HIS A 135 -12.45 -7.84 -16.72
N LEU A 136 -12.92 -7.20 -15.64
CA LEU A 136 -13.12 -7.85 -14.35
C LEU A 136 -14.57 -8.34 -14.21
N GLU A 137 -14.76 -9.65 -14.15
CA GLU A 137 -16.08 -10.26 -13.95
C GLU A 137 -16.65 -9.95 -12.57
N ASN A 138 -15.78 -9.86 -11.55
CA ASN A 138 -16.16 -9.61 -10.17
C ASN A 138 -16.50 -8.15 -9.89
N GLU A 139 -17.76 -7.87 -9.58
CA GLU A 139 -18.26 -6.54 -9.20
C GLU A 139 -17.49 -5.91 -8.02
N LYS A 140 -17.02 -6.71 -7.06
CA LYS A 140 -16.23 -6.21 -5.93
C LYS A 140 -14.81 -5.81 -6.38
N ALA A 141 -14.22 -6.56 -7.32
CA ALA A 141 -12.94 -6.21 -7.90
C ALA A 141 -13.05 -4.93 -8.74
N ARG A 142 -14.13 -4.79 -9.54
CA ARG A 142 -14.43 -3.55 -10.28
C ARG A 142 -14.49 -2.34 -9.35
N ARG A 143 -15.25 -2.42 -8.26
CA ARG A 143 -15.33 -1.34 -7.26
C ARG A 143 -13.97 -1.04 -6.63
N ALA A 144 -13.20 -2.07 -6.28
CA ALA A 144 -11.87 -1.89 -5.69
C ALA A 144 -10.91 -1.18 -6.64
N VAL A 145 -10.90 -1.50 -7.94
CA VAL A 145 -10.12 -0.77 -8.95
C VAL A 145 -10.57 0.69 -9.01
N THR A 146 -11.87 0.95 -9.12
CA THR A 146 -12.40 2.32 -9.15
C THR A 146 -12.00 3.12 -7.91
N GLU A 147 -12.10 2.53 -6.71
CA GLU A 147 -11.67 3.16 -5.46
C GLU A 147 -10.17 3.42 -5.38
N ILE A 148 -9.35 2.58 -6.04
CA ILE A 148 -7.90 2.78 -6.14
C ILE A 148 -7.56 3.94 -7.07
N LEU A 149 -8.21 4.00 -8.24
CA LEU A 149 -7.97 5.04 -9.24
C LEU A 149 -8.47 6.42 -8.79
N LEU A 150 -9.59 6.46 -8.06
CA LEU A 150 -10.17 7.70 -7.52
C LEU A 150 -9.55 8.15 -6.19
N ALA A 151 -8.54 7.43 -5.68
CA ALA A 151 -7.88 7.84 -4.45
C ALA A 151 -6.95 9.04 -4.72
N ASP A 152 -7.21 10.20 -4.12
CA ASP A 152 -6.30 11.37 -4.19
C ASP A 152 -5.09 11.27 -3.26
N ASP A 153 -4.52 10.07 -3.11
CA ASP A 153 -3.23 9.95 -2.44
C ASP A 153 -2.15 10.41 -3.44
N LEU A 154 -1.72 11.67 -3.34
CA LEU A 154 -0.56 12.18 -4.09
C LEU A 154 0.67 11.37 -3.69
N LEU A 155 1.07 10.42 -4.53
CA LEU A 155 2.33 9.69 -4.43
C LEU A 155 3.49 10.60 -4.87
N GLN A 156 3.78 11.63 -4.10
CA GLN A 156 5.06 12.34 -4.22
C GLN A 156 6.15 11.34 -3.82
N ASP A 157 7.04 11.03 -4.77
CA ASP A 157 8.01 9.92 -4.77
C ASP A 157 7.44 8.51 -4.94
N GLY A 158 6.61 8.32 -5.97
CA GLY A 158 6.06 7.00 -6.33
C GLY A 158 7.10 5.88 -6.54
N GLU A 159 8.37 6.19 -6.83
CA GLU A 159 9.45 5.18 -6.92
C GLU A 159 9.95 4.73 -5.55
N ARG A 160 10.20 5.65 -4.61
CA ARG A 160 10.57 5.29 -3.24
C ARG A 160 9.42 4.59 -2.51
N ILE A 161 8.20 5.09 -2.70
CA ILE A 161 6.99 4.45 -2.14
C ILE A 161 6.79 3.05 -2.73
N TYR A 162 7.09 2.88 -4.03
CA TYR A 162 7.06 1.56 -4.67
C TYR A 162 8.04 0.60 -4.00
N GLU A 163 9.32 1.00 -3.84
CA GLU A 163 10.35 0.18 -3.22
C GLU A 163 10.02 -0.19 -1.77
N ASP A 164 9.52 0.77 -0.98
CA ASP A 164 9.12 0.54 0.41
C ASP A 164 7.93 -0.41 0.51
N CYS A 165 6.90 -0.22 -0.33
CA CYS A 165 5.73 -1.10 -0.35
C CYS A 165 6.12 -2.52 -0.81
N LEU A 166 6.94 -2.62 -1.85
CA LEU A 166 7.41 -3.90 -2.38
C LEU A 166 8.25 -4.65 -1.36
N THR A 167 9.18 -3.95 -0.68
CA THR A 167 10.01 -4.54 0.37
C THR A 167 9.16 -5.00 1.55
N THR A 168 8.16 -4.21 1.95
CA THR A 168 7.20 -4.58 3.00
C THR A 168 6.46 -5.87 2.64
N LEU A 169 5.89 -5.96 1.44
CA LEU A 169 5.14 -7.15 1.03
C LEU A 169 6.04 -8.38 0.85
N LYS A 170 7.31 -8.21 0.45
CA LYS A 170 8.28 -9.31 0.44
C LYS A 170 8.57 -9.85 1.82
N ILE A 171 8.76 -8.97 2.80
CA ILE A 171 9.00 -9.38 4.20
C ILE A 171 7.81 -10.18 4.72
N GLU A 172 6.58 -9.72 4.41
CA GLU A 172 5.35 -10.42 4.76
C GLU A 172 5.25 -11.80 4.10
N LEU A 173 5.52 -11.90 2.79
CA LEU A 173 5.51 -13.19 2.08
C LEU A 173 6.57 -14.15 2.64
N ALA A 174 7.76 -13.63 2.97
CA ALA A 174 8.82 -14.41 3.59
C ALA A 174 8.41 -14.92 4.99
N ASN A 175 7.78 -14.07 5.81
CA ASN A 175 7.25 -14.48 7.11
C ASN A 175 6.23 -15.61 6.97
N GLN A 176 5.27 -15.47 6.05
CA GLN A 176 4.27 -16.51 5.83
C GLN A 176 4.92 -17.84 5.42
N LYS A 177 5.85 -17.84 4.46
CA LYS A 177 6.54 -19.06 4.02
C LYS A 177 7.42 -19.67 5.13
N ILE A 178 7.99 -18.84 6.01
CA ILE A 178 8.74 -19.32 7.18
C ILE A 178 7.79 -20.02 8.16
N GLU A 179 6.64 -19.43 8.47
CA GLU A 179 5.64 -20.03 9.35
C GLU A 179 5.12 -21.37 8.81
N GLU A 180 4.81 -21.43 7.51
CA GLU A 180 4.38 -22.66 6.83
C GLU A 180 5.44 -23.77 6.96
N LYS A 181 6.72 -23.45 6.72
CA LYS A 181 7.81 -24.42 6.85
C LYS A 181 8.11 -24.80 8.30
N GLN A 182 7.96 -23.89 9.25
CA GLN A 182 8.08 -24.22 10.67
C GLN A 182 6.98 -25.18 11.12
N ALA A 183 5.75 -25.00 10.64
CA ALA A 183 4.67 -25.93 10.90
C ALA A 183 4.97 -27.32 10.32
N LEU A 184 5.50 -27.38 9.10
CA LEU A 184 5.92 -28.63 8.46
C LEU A 184 7.08 -29.32 9.20
N MET A 185 8.05 -28.54 9.69
CA MET A 185 9.16 -29.04 10.51
C MET A 185 8.65 -29.72 11.78
N ILE A 186 7.72 -29.08 12.50
CA ILE A 186 7.08 -29.64 13.70
C ILE A 186 6.32 -30.94 13.36
N GLU A 187 5.71 -31.03 12.19
CA GLU A 187 5.03 -32.24 11.73
C GLU A 187 6.01 -33.40 11.50
N TYR A 188 7.15 -33.14 10.85
CA TYR A 188 8.19 -34.16 10.67
C TYR A 188 8.82 -34.62 11.99
N GLU A 189 9.03 -33.71 12.95
CA GLU A 189 9.49 -34.07 14.29
C GLU A 189 8.50 -34.99 15.01
N LYS A 190 7.21 -34.67 14.94
CA LYS A 190 6.15 -35.50 15.53
C LYS A 190 6.06 -36.89 14.88
N ASN A 191 6.31 -36.97 13.58
CA ASN A 191 6.29 -38.22 12.82
C ASN A 191 7.60 -39.01 12.92
N GLY A 192 8.59 -38.52 13.67
CA GLY A 192 9.90 -39.16 13.85
C GLY A 192 10.84 -39.07 12.64
N ASP A 193 10.50 -38.26 11.63
CA ASP A 193 11.31 -38.04 10.44
C ASP A 193 12.35 -36.93 10.68
N VAL A 194 13.33 -37.26 11.53
CA VAL A 194 14.37 -36.31 11.98
C VAL A 194 15.19 -35.77 10.81
N THR A 195 15.45 -36.59 9.79
CA THR A 195 16.21 -36.18 8.60
C THR A 195 15.48 -35.08 7.83
N LYS A 196 14.19 -35.27 7.54
CA LYS A 196 13.39 -34.24 6.85
C LYS A 196 13.19 -32.99 7.71
N SER A 197 13.05 -33.13 9.03
CA SER A 197 12.99 -31.97 9.92
C SER A 197 14.27 -31.11 9.82
N LEU A 198 15.44 -31.74 9.86
CA LEU A 198 16.73 -31.03 9.73
C LEU A 198 16.90 -30.34 8.37
N GLU A 199 16.48 -30.98 7.28
CA GLU A 199 16.47 -30.37 5.94
C GLU A 199 15.61 -29.10 5.90
N VAL A 200 14.38 -29.19 6.40
CA VAL A 200 13.46 -28.04 6.47
C VAL A 200 14.00 -26.94 7.38
N MET A 201 14.65 -27.28 8.49
CA MET A 201 15.28 -26.31 9.40
C MET A 201 16.36 -25.49 8.70
N VAL A 202 17.21 -26.12 7.89
CA VAL A 202 18.27 -25.42 7.12
C VAL A 202 17.64 -24.42 6.14
N GLU A 203 16.56 -24.82 5.46
CA GLU A 203 15.83 -23.93 4.57
C GLU A 203 15.20 -22.74 5.31
N VAL A 204 14.56 -22.98 6.47
CA VAL A 204 13.99 -21.93 7.32
C VAL A 204 15.08 -20.93 7.77
N GLN A 205 16.24 -21.41 8.21
CA GLN A 205 17.36 -20.54 8.60
C GLN A 205 17.85 -19.67 7.45
N LYS A 206 17.93 -20.22 6.23
CA LYS A 206 18.29 -19.46 5.03
C LYS A 206 17.27 -18.35 4.75
N MET A 207 15.99 -18.67 4.80
CA MET A 207 14.89 -17.71 4.57
C MET A 207 14.88 -16.59 5.64
N ILE A 208 15.15 -16.92 6.91
CA ILE A 208 15.29 -15.93 7.98
C ILE A 208 16.44 -14.94 7.70
N LYS A 209 17.60 -15.43 7.25
CA LYS A 209 18.74 -14.57 6.90
C LYS A 209 18.42 -13.65 5.72
N GLU A 210 17.76 -14.16 4.69
CA GLU A 210 17.33 -13.36 3.53
C GLU A 210 16.32 -12.28 3.94
N ARG A 211 15.35 -12.63 4.79
CA ARG A 211 14.39 -11.67 5.37
C ARG A 211 15.08 -10.58 6.18
N GLN A 212 16.08 -10.90 7.01
CA GLN A 212 16.82 -9.90 7.79
C GLN A 212 17.54 -8.88 6.89
N LYS A 213 18.08 -9.31 5.75
CA LYS A 213 18.68 -8.39 4.76
C LYS A 213 17.64 -7.41 4.20
N LEU A 214 16.44 -7.89 3.87
CA LEU A 214 15.34 -7.05 3.40
C LEU A 214 14.91 -6.02 4.45
N VAL A 215 14.75 -6.44 5.70
CA VAL A 215 14.41 -5.54 6.83
C VAL A 215 15.49 -4.46 7.02
N SER A 216 16.78 -4.83 6.92
CA SER A 216 17.88 -3.86 7.06
C SER A 216 17.91 -2.83 5.92
N THR A 217 17.43 -3.20 4.73
CA THR A 217 17.35 -2.30 3.57
C THR A 217 16.22 -1.28 3.76
N LEU A 218 15.07 -1.75 4.24
CA LEU A 218 13.93 -0.88 4.59
C LEU A 218 14.29 0.13 5.68
N ALA A 219 15.02 -0.31 6.72
CA ALA A 219 15.44 0.57 7.83
C ALA A 219 16.40 1.69 7.37
N LYS A 220 17.29 1.41 6.41
CA LYS A 220 18.21 2.41 5.85
C LYS A 220 17.51 3.43 4.96
N GLY A 221 16.48 3.01 4.22
CA GLY A 221 15.64 3.91 3.42
C GLY A 221 14.85 4.91 4.27
N GLY A 222 14.50 4.57 5.52
CA GLY A 222 13.79 5.47 6.44
C GLY A 222 14.63 6.60 7.04
N ASN A 223 15.97 6.44 7.11
CA ASN A 223 16.85 7.34 7.86
C ASN A 223 17.39 8.54 7.05
N ILE A 224 17.08 8.66 5.76
CA ILE A 224 17.57 9.74 4.87
C ILE A 224 16.58 10.94 4.88
N LEU A 225 15.91 11.20 6.00
CA LEU A 225 15.00 12.34 6.17
C LEU A 225 15.33 13.20 7.41
N GLU A 226 16.49 12.98 8.03
CA GLU A 226 16.99 13.78 9.15
C GLU A 226 18.40 14.33 8.91
N GLU A 227 18.67 14.90 7.72
CA GLU A 227 19.74 15.90 7.54
C GLU A 227 19.28 17.02 6.58
#